data_AF-K3XUD1-F1
#
_entry.id   AF-K3XUD1-F1
#
_cell.length_a   1.000
_cell.length_b   1.000
_cell.length_c   1.000
_cell.angle_alpha   90.00
_cell.angle_beta   90.00
_cell.angle_gamma   90.00
#
_symmetry.space_group_name_H-M   'P 1'
#
loop_
_entity.id
_entity.type
_entity.pdbx_description
1 polymer ?
#
loop_
_entity_poly.entity_id
_entity_poly.type
_entity_poly.pdbx_seq_one_letter_code
_entity_poly.pdbx_strand_id
1 'polypeptide(L)'
;MPLLEWHGPLWLGMDWDMFHEAKNVSRAASPRVPITFVDITTMSERRKDGHTSVHTIRQGKVLGPEEQADPGTYADCIHWCLPGVPDIWNLVLYTRILSRPAIQFG
;
A
#
# COMPACT_ATOMS: atom_id res chain seq x y z
N MET A 1 11.39 0.75 -11.95
CA MET A 1 12.05 -0.46 -11.41
C MET A 1 11.94 -0.46 -9.89
N PRO A 2 11.63 -1.59 -9.23
CA PRO A 2 11.54 -1.66 -7.77
C PRO A 2 12.91 -1.45 -7.11
N LEU A 3 12.92 -1.07 -5.83
CA LEU A 3 14.13 -0.96 -5.03
C LEU A 3 14.56 -2.35 -4.54
N LEU A 4 15.54 -2.95 -5.22
CA LEU A 4 16.03 -4.31 -4.94
C LEU A 4 17.12 -4.34 -3.87
N GLU A 5 18.07 -3.39 -3.90
CA GLU A 5 19.19 -3.31 -2.96
C GLU A 5 19.10 -2.01 -2.17
N TRP A 6 18.54 -2.08 -0.97
CA TRP A 6 18.46 -0.93 -0.06
C TRP A 6 18.91 -1.32 1.34
N HIS A 7 19.98 -0.68 1.80
CA HIS A 7 20.62 -0.93 3.08
C HIS A 7 20.47 0.32 3.96
N GLY A 8 19.24 0.60 4.41
CA GLY A 8 18.93 1.74 5.28
C GLY A 8 17.44 1.93 5.51
N PRO A 9 17.03 2.89 6.35
CA PRO A 9 15.63 3.31 6.43
C PRO A 9 15.25 4.04 5.13
N LEU A 10 14.14 3.62 4.50
CA LEU A 10 13.61 4.31 3.32
C LEU A 10 12.66 5.42 3.80
N TRP A 11 13.05 6.67 3.61
CA TRP A 11 12.23 7.81 4.00
C TRP A 11 11.52 8.40 2.78
N LEU A 12 10.28 7.97 2.52
CA LEU A 12 9.44 8.50 1.43
C LEU A 12 8.33 9.44 1.93
N GLY A 13 8.47 9.93 3.16
CA GLY A 13 7.44 10.78 3.80
C GLY A 13 6.33 10.00 4.50
N MET A 14 6.50 8.69 4.72
CA MET A 14 5.61 7.92 5.58
C MET A 14 5.67 8.45 7.01
N ASP A 15 4.50 8.77 7.57
CA ASP A 15 4.37 9.13 8.98
C ASP A 15 4.44 7.86 9.85
N TRP A 16 5.64 7.56 10.33
CA TRP A 16 5.88 6.40 11.18
C TRP A 16 5.25 6.52 12.56
N ASP A 17 4.97 7.73 13.04
CA ASP A 17 4.29 7.92 14.33
C ASP A 17 2.83 7.46 14.21
N MET A 18 2.14 7.87 13.14
CA MET A 18 0.79 7.37 12.85
C MET A 18 0.76 5.86 12.61
N PHE A 19 1.76 5.32 11.92
CA PHE A 19 1.87 3.86 11.71
C PHE A 19 1.97 3.11 13.04
N HIS A 20 2.87 3.55 13.93
CA HIS A 20 3.06 2.95 15.24
C HIS A 20 1.81 3.07 16.11
N GLU A 21 1.14 4.23 16.08
CA GLU A 21 -0.11 4.43 16.82
C GLU A 21 -1.20 3.47 16.34
N ALA A 22 -1.42 3.37 15.02
CA ALA A 22 -2.41 2.45 14.45
C ALA A 22 -2.14 0.99 14.82
N LYS A 23 -0.86 0.57 14.80
CA LYS A 23 -0.42 -0.77 15.21
C LYS A 23 -0.66 -1.00 16.71
N ASN A 24 -0.33 -0.02 17.54
CA ASN A 24 -0.48 -0.10 19.00
C ASN A 24 -1.95 -0.19 19.41
N VAL A 25 -2.80 0.69 18.87
CA VAL A 25 -4.25 0.68 19.14
C VAL A 25 -4.87 -0.64 18.69
N SER A 26 -4.52 -1.12 17.50
CA SER A 26 -5.00 -2.42 16.98
C SER A 26 -4.63 -3.57 17.93
N ARG A 27 -3.40 -3.59 18.44
CA ARG A 27 -2.93 -4.60 19.39
C ARG A 27 -3.63 -4.49 20.74
N ALA A 28 -3.81 -3.28 21.26
CA ALA A 28 -4.48 -3.04 22.54
C ALA A 28 -5.97 -3.41 22.50
N ALA A 29 -6.64 -3.23 21.37
CA ALA A 29 -8.04 -3.59 21.17
C ALA A 29 -8.25 -5.09 20.90
N SER A 30 -7.22 -5.81 20.43
CA SER A 30 -7.30 -7.21 20.02
C SER A 30 -7.91 -8.20 21.05
N PRO A 31 -7.72 -8.04 22.37
CA PRO A 31 -8.35 -8.91 23.36
C PRO A 31 -9.87 -8.78 23.45
N ARG A 32 -10.43 -7.63 23.03
CA ARG A 32 -11.87 -7.36 23.04
C ARG A 32 -12.52 -7.57 21.67
N VAL A 33 -11.80 -7.22 20.61
CA VAL A 33 -12.25 -7.34 19.21
C VAL A 33 -11.12 -7.99 18.42
N PRO A 34 -11.32 -9.16 17.79
CA PRO A 34 -10.27 -9.83 17.03
C PRO A 34 -9.77 -8.99 15.85
N ILE A 35 -8.60 -8.36 16.02
CA ILE A 35 -7.98 -7.50 15.01
C ILE A 35 -6.66 -8.13 14.58
N THR A 36 -6.42 -8.15 13.27
CA THR A 36 -5.13 -8.52 12.69
C THR A 36 -4.60 -7.32 11.92
N PHE A 37 -3.53 -6.71 12.42
CA PHE A 37 -2.87 -5.62 11.71
C PHE A 37 -2.09 -6.18 10.52
N VAL A 38 -2.44 -5.75 9.31
CA VAL A 38 -1.79 -6.19 8.06
C VAL A 38 -0.76 -5.13 7.65
N ASP A 39 0.51 -5.42 7.92
CA ASP A 39 1.62 -4.52 7.59
C ASP A 39 2.01 -4.68 6.11
N ILE A 40 1.68 -3.66 5.32
CA ILE A 40 2.01 -3.57 3.88
C ILE A 40 3.01 -2.45 3.58
N THR A 41 3.43 -1.67 4.59
CA THR A 41 4.08 -0.36 4.39
C THR A 41 5.44 -0.51 3.73
N THR A 42 6.37 -1.23 4.37
CA THR A 42 7.75 -1.36 3.88
C THR A 42 7.81 -2.03 2.50
N MET A 43 6.95 -3.02 2.24
CA MET A 43 6.94 -3.68 0.93
C MET A 43 6.39 -2.78 -0.18
N SER A 44 5.42 -1.91 0.14
CA SER A 44 4.83 -0.95 -0.80
C SER A 44 5.80 0.19 -1.09
N GLU A 45 6.52 0.67 -0.08
CA GLU A 45 7.57 1.69 -0.18
C GLU A 45 8.70 1.30 -1.17
N ARG A 46 9.00 0.00 -1.31
CA ARG A 46 9.99 -0.49 -2.27
C ARG A 46 9.49 -0.49 -3.72
N ARG A 47 8.19 -0.29 -3.94
CA ARG A 47 7.53 -0.42 -5.25
C ARG A 47 7.23 0.92 -5.90
N LYS A 48 8.17 1.88 -5.86
CA LYS A 48 8.04 3.18 -6.55
C LYS A 48 7.64 3.06 -8.04
N ASP A 49 7.96 1.93 -8.66
CA ASP A 49 7.61 1.58 -10.03
C ASP A 49 6.13 1.24 -10.26
N GLY A 50 5.36 0.99 -9.21
CA GLY A 50 3.96 0.56 -9.31
C GLY A 50 2.93 1.68 -9.41
N HIS A 51 3.35 2.94 -9.30
CA HIS A 51 2.44 4.09 -9.34
C HIS A 51 1.90 4.37 -10.75
N THR A 52 0.74 5.02 -10.82
CA THR A 52 0.13 5.44 -12.08
C THR A 52 0.93 6.53 -12.80
N SER A 53 1.67 7.35 -12.05
CA SER A 53 2.43 8.48 -12.60
C SER A 53 1.52 9.35 -13.47
N VAL A 54 1.88 9.64 -14.71
CA VAL A 54 1.07 10.43 -15.66
C VAL A 54 0.02 9.61 -16.41
N HIS A 55 -0.03 8.29 -16.20
CA HIS A 55 -1.03 7.41 -16.82
C HIS A 55 -2.27 7.30 -15.92
N THR A 56 -2.83 8.45 -15.56
CA THR A 56 -3.93 8.60 -14.61
C THR A 56 -5.00 9.55 -15.14
N ILE A 57 -6.05 9.74 -14.35
CA ILE A 57 -7.17 10.63 -14.62
C ILE A 57 -7.07 11.84 -13.69
N ARG A 58 -7.21 13.05 -14.24
CA ARG A 58 -7.32 14.29 -13.46
C ARG A 58 -8.64 14.97 -13.80
N GLN A 59 -9.43 15.31 -12.79
CA GLN A 59 -10.76 15.92 -12.95
C GLN A 59 -11.67 15.15 -13.93
N GLY A 60 -11.62 13.82 -13.91
CA GLY A 60 -12.45 12.94 -14.73
C GLY A 60 -12.00 12.74 -16.18
N LYS A 61 -10.82 13.26 -16.58
CA LYS A 61 -10.26 13.02 -17.92
C LYS A 61 -8.85 12.42 -17.87
N VAL A 62 -8.52 11.60 -18.87
CA VAL A 62 -7.16 11.10 -19.07
C VAL A 62 -6.26 12.26 -19.48
N LEU A 63 -5.05 12.31 -18.92
CA LEU A 63 -4.08 13.35 -19.24
C LEU A 63 -3.68 13.31 -20.72
N GLY A 64 -3.64 14.48 -21.35
CA GLY A 64 -3.18 14.64 -22.73
C GLY A 64 -1.66 14.53 -22.88
N PRO A 65 -1.13 14.45 -24.11
CA PRO A 65 0.31 14.30 -24.34
C PRO A 65 1.18 15.39 -23.71
N GLU A 66 0.70 16.64 -23.70
CA GLU A 66 1.41 17.78 -23.12
C GLU A 66 1.47 17.70 -21.58
N GLU A 67 0.38 17.27 -20.94
CA GLU A 67 0.33 17.05 -19.49
C GLU A 67 1.18 15.85 -19.08
N GLN A 68 1.16 14.77 -19.86
CA GLN A 68 2.01 13.60 -19.61
C GLN A 68 3.51 13.91 -19.79
N ALA A 69 3.85 14.93 -20.59
CA ALA A 69 5.22 15.37 -20.76
C ALA A 69 5.76 16.17 -19.55
N ASP A 70 4.89 16.62 -18.62
CA ASP A 70 5.27 17.29 -17.37
C ASP A 70 4.90 16.45 -16.11
N PRO A 71 5.65 15.38 -15.83
CA PRO A 71 5.41 14.56 -14.64
C PRO A 71 5.64 15.33 -13.33
N GLY A 72 6.40 16.44 -13.32
CA GLY A 72 6.61 17.24 -12.11
C GLY A 72 5.32 17.86 -11.58
N THR A 73 4.41 18.21 -12.49
CA THR A 73 3.11 18.81 -12.15
C THR A 73 1.96 17.80 -12.16
N TYR A 74 2.06 16.75 -12.98
CA TYR A 74 0.92 15.88 -13.28
C TYR A 74 1.07 14.43 -12.83
N ALA A 75 2.25 13.98 -12.38
CA ALA A 75 2.39 12.60 -11.93
C ALA A 75 1.63 12.35 -10.62
N ASP A 76 0.86 11.28 -10.59
CA ASP A 76 0.27 10.73 -9.39
C ASP A 76 1.20 9.67 -8.79
N CYS A 77 1.80 10.03 -7.67
CA CYS A 77 2.73 9.18 -6.90
C CYS A 77 2.06 8.57 -5.65
N ILE A 78 0.72 8.55 -5.61
CA ILE A 78 -0.07 8.03 -4.48
C ILE A 78 -0.80 6.76 -4.92
N HIS A 79 -1.45 6.80 -6.09
CA HIS A 79 -2.23 5.68 -6.60
C HIS A 79 -1.37 4.66 -7.35
N TRP A 80 -1.91 3.45 -7.48
CA TRP A 80 -1.24 2.29 -8.05
C TRP A 80 -1.88 1.87 -9.36
N CYS A 81 -1.07 1.44 -10.33
CA CYS A 81 -1.55 0.71 -11.49
C CYS A 81 -2.18 -0.62 -11.05
N LEU A 82 -3.16 -1.09 -11.84
CA LEU A 82 -3.70 -2.44 -11.77
C LEU A 82 -3.52 -3.14 -13.13
N PRO A 83 -3.03 -4.39 -13.16
CA PRO A 83 -2.53 -5.17 -12.02
C PRO A 83 -1.26 -4.57 -11.42
N GLY A 84 -1.03 -4.75 -10.12
CA GLY A 84 0.08 -4.10 -9.41
C GLY A 84 0.16 -4.38 -7.91
N VAL A 85 0.69 -3.41 -7.16
CA VAL A 85 0.95 -3.51 -5.71
C VAL A 85 -0.29 -3.89 -4.88
N PRO A 86 -1.49 -3.35 -5.15
CA PRO A 86 -2.70 -3.74 -4.44
C PRO A 86 -3.08 -5.22 -4.56
N ASP A 87 -2.67 -5.90 -5.64
CA ASP A 87 -2.93 -7.34 -5.80
C ASP A 87 -2.16 -8.15 -4.75
N ILE A 88 -0.96 -7.71 -4.38
CA ILE A 88 -0.17 -8.33 -3.32
C ILE A 88 -0.76 -8.03 -1.94
N TRP A 89 -1.35 -6.84 -1.73
CA TRP A 89 -2.10 -6.55 -0.50
C TRP A 89 -3.26 -7.52 -0.34
N ASN A 90 -4.02 -7.74 -1.42
CA ASN A 90 -5.12 -8.69 -1.47
C ASN A 90 -4.65 -10.13 -1.22
N LEU A 91 -3.50 -10.52 -1.76
CA LEU A 91 -2.92 -11.83 -1.50
C LEU A 91 -2.58 -12.03 0.00
N VAL A 92 -1.93 -11.05 0.63
CA VAL A 92 -1.63 -11.10 2.07
C VAL A 92 -2.91 -11.19 2.89
N LEU A 93 -3.94 -10.41 2.54
CA LEU A 93 -5.25 -10.47 3.19
C LEU A 93 -5.90 -11.85 3.01
N TYR A 94 -5.92 -12.38 1.80
CA TYR A 94 -6.49 -13.70 1.50
C TYR A 94 -5.80 -14.81 2.27
N THR A 95 -4.46 -14.79 2.35
CA THR A 95 -3.70 -15.72 3.18
C THR A 95 -4.15 -15.66 4.64
N ARG A 96 -4.39 -14.46 5.19
CA ARG A 96 -4.87 -14.32 6.58
C ARG A 96 -6.29 -14.85 6.77
N ILE A 97 -7.18 -14.67 5.80
CA ILE A 97 -8.55 -15.21 5.84
C ILE A 97 -8.50 -16.74 5.81
N LEU A 98 -7.75 -17.33 4.87
CA LEU A 98 -7.66 -18.77 4.72
C LEU A 98 -6.89 -19.48 5.84
N SER A 99 -5.94 -18.81 6.47
CA SER A 99 -5.14 -19.41 7.55
C SER A 99 -5.86 -19.43 8.90
N ARG A 100 -7.07 -18.86 9.00
CA ARG A 100 -7.87 -18.97 10.23
C ARG A 100 -8.40 -20.40 10.32
N PRO A 101 -8.24 -21.09 11.46
CA PRO A 101 -8.90 -22.38 11.67
C PRO A 101 -10.39 -22.22 11.42
N ALA A 102 -11.00 -23.18 10.71
CA ALA A 102 -12.45 -23.26 10.67
C ALA A 102 -12.96 -23.26 12.11
N ILE A 103 -13.96 -22.41 12.42
CA ILE A 103 -14.63 -22.46 13.71
C ILE A 103 -15.12 -23.89 13.89
N GLN A 104 -14.51 -24.64 14.80
CA GLN A 104 -15.08 -25.90 15.27
C GLN A 104 -16.34 -25.51 16.03
N PHE A 105 -17.49 -25.64 15.36
CA PHE A 105 -18.76 -25.75 16.03
C PHE A 105 -18.73 -27.06 16.82
N GLY A 106 -18.39 -26.95 18.11
CA GLY A 106 -18.68 -27.96 19.12
C GLY A 106 -20.09 -27.77 19.66
#